data_AF-A0A948XBS3-F1
#
_entry.id   AF-A0A948XBS3-F1
#
_cell.length_a   1.000
_cell.length_b   1.000
_cell.length_c   1.000
_cell.angle_alpha   90.00
_cell.angle_beta   90.00
_cell.angle_gamma   90.00
#
_symmetry.space_group_name_H-M   'P 1'
#
loop_
_entity.id
_entity.type
_entity.pdbx_description
1 polymer ?
#
loop_
_entity_poly.entity_id
_entity_poly.type
_entity_poly.pdbx_seq_one_letter_code
_entity_poly.pdbx_strand_id
1 'polypeptide(L)'
;LQQIGLTPKKSKTISELSIPDKYLADYLRGYIDGDGSFSVYQDPVYPNSQRLYMRFASGSLKHLQWIKSHIKSLFSVEGYITRITRCHELRYAKTATKTLLQAIYYNKNVPCLKRKRKLIEQFLN
;
A
#
# COMPACT_ATOMS: atom_id res chain seq x y z
N LEU A 1 8.65 20.20 2.96
CA LEU A 1 7.63 19.19 3.34
C LEU A 1 6.21 19.77 3.37
N GLN A 2 5.96 20.93 3.98
CA GLN A 2 4.61 21.54 3.98
C GLN A 2 4.10 21.89 2.57
N GLN A 3 4.98 22.37 1.69
CA GLN A 3 4.67 22.65 0.28
C GLN A 3 4.21 21.43 -0.52
N ILE A 4 4.49 20.21 -0.06
CA ILE A 4 4.04 18.96 -0.70
C ILE A 4 2.84 18.33 0.02
N GLY A 5 2.23 19.03 0.99
CA GLY A 5 1.04 18.57 1.71
C GLY A 5 1.30 17.88 3.06
N LEU A 6 2.56 17.80 3.52
CA LEU A 6 2.89 17.23 4.84
C LEU A 6 2.84 18.28 5.93
N THR A 7 1.85 18.18 6.82
CA THR A 7 1.57 19.17 7.87
C THR A 7 1.70 18.58 9.29
N PRO A 8 1.92 19.42 10.32
CA PRO A 8 1.86 18.98 11.72
C PRO A 8 0.53 18.29 12.04
N LYS A 9 0.55 17.29 12.93
CA LYS A 9 -0.62 16.41 13.21
C LYS A 9 -1.15 15.72 11.95
N LYS A 10 -0.24 15.31 11.05
CA LYS A 10 -0.50 14.68 9.73
C LYS A 10 -1.71 13.75 9.69
N SER A 11 -1.90 12.88 10.69
CA SER A 11 -2.99 11.90 10.71
C SER A 11 -4.39 12.54 10.68
N LYS A 12 -4.51 13.82 11.04
CA LYS A 12 -5.75 14.61 11.04
C LYS A 12 -5.86 15.58 9.85
N THR A 13 -4.75 15.90 9.20
CA THR A 13 -4.65 17.01 8.25
C THR A 13 -4.15 16.60 6.86
N ILE A 14 -3.52 15.43 6.74
CA ILE A 14 -3.05 14.91 5.46
C ILE A 14 -4.25 14.56 4.58
N SER A 15 -4.21 15.01 3.33
CA SER A 15 -5.23 14.71 2.32
C SER A 15 -4.52 14.29 1.04
N GLU A 16 -4.20 15.24 0.19
CA GLU A 16 -3.55 15.01 -1.10
C GLU A 16 -2.10 15.45 -0.98
N LEU A 17 -1.22 14.80 -1.71
CA LEU A 17 0.18 15.18 -1.79
C LEU A 17 0.49 15.60 -3.22
N SER A 18 1.21 16.70 -3.39
CA SER A 18 1.70 17.12 -4.69
C SER A 18 2.97 16.32 -4.99
N ILE A 19 2.78 15.07 -5.45
CA ILE A 19 3.86 14.15 -5.81
C ILE A 19 3.74 13.86 -7.30
N PRO A 20 4.78 14.14 -8.10
CA PRO A 20 4.80 13.71 -9.50
C PRO A 20 4.62 12.20 -9.64
N ASP A 21 3.83 11.76 -10.62
CA ASP A 21 3.47 10.35 -10.83
C ASP A 21 4.68 9.40 -10.86
N LYS A 22 5.80 9.85 -11.43
CA LYS A 22 7.07 9.09 -11.47
C LYS A 22 7.62 8.69 -10.09
N TYR A 23 7.22 9.39 -9.02
CA TYR A 23 7.63 9.11 -7.65
C TYR A 23 6.55 8.38 -6.83
N LEU A 24 5.37 8.10 -7.41
CA LEU A 24 4.30 7.44 -6.68
C LEU A 24 4.72 6.04 -6.20
N ALA A 25 5.42 5.27 -7.02
CA ALA A 25 5.89 3.94 -6.64
C ALA A 25 6.80 3.99 -5.39
N ASP A 26 7.74 4.93 -5.36
CA ASP A 26 8.65 5.11 -4.22
C ASP A 26 7.93 5.64 -2.97
N TYR A 27 6.94 6.54 -3.17
CA TYR A 27 6.08 7.00 -2.09
C TYR A 27 5.29 5.85 -1.46
N LEU A 28 4.64 5.02 -2.29
CA LEU A 28 3.86 3.87 -1.82
C LEU A 28 4.75 2.83 -1.15
N ARG A 29 5.99 2.63 -1.63
CA ARG A 29 6.99 1.78 -0.97
C ARG A 29 7.28 2.28 0.45
N GLY A 30 7.61 3.56 0.56
CA GLY A 30 7.90 4.19 1.86
C GLY A 30 6.70 4.12 2.82
N TYR A 31 5.50 4.38 2.31
CA TYR A 31 4.26 4.26 3.09
C TYR A 31 4.08 2.83 3.59
N ILE A 32 4.14 1.86 2.67
CA ILE A 32 3.96 0.47 3.02
C ILE A 32 4.96 0.05 4.06
N ASP A 33 6.24 0.41 3.93
CA ASP A 33 7.27 0.03 4.89
C ASP A 33 7.10 0.66 6.26
N GLY A 34 6.65 1.93 6.33
CA GLY A 34 6.37 2.64 7.58
C GLY A 34 5.05 2.21 8.24
N ASP A 35 3.93 2.61 7.63
CA ASP A 35 2.58 2.53 8.20
C ASP A 35 1.73 1.39 7.59
N GLY A 36 2.21 0.73 6.53
CA GLY A 36 1.51 -0.38 5.89
C GLY A 36 1.87 -1.77 6.43
N SER A 37 1.07 -2.74 6.03
CA SER A 37 1.23 -4.14 6.43
C SER A 37 0.92 -5.12 5.32
N PHE A 38 1.48 -6.31 5.46
CA PHE A 38 1.14 -7.49 4.68
C PHE A 38 0.56 -8.55 5.62
N SER A 39 -0.46 -9.29 5.16
CA SER A 39 -0.87 -10.52 5.83
C SER A 39 -1.12 -11.62 4.82
N VAL A 40 -0.81 -12.84 5.22
CA VAL A 40 -1.17 -14.04 4.48
C VAL A 40 -2.48 -14.57 5.06
N TYR A 41 -3.44 -14.86 4.19
CA TYR A 41 -4.64 -15.58 4.54
C TYR A 41 -4.56 -16.98 3.91
N GLN A 42 -4.67 -17.99 4.75
CA GLN A 42 -4.77 -19.38 4.34
C GLN A 42 -6.25 -19.71 4.11
N ASP A 43 -6.61 -20.12 2.91
CA ASP A 43 -7.99 -20.50 2.61
C ASP A 43 -8.33 -21.82 3.34
N PRO A 44 -9.38 -21.85 4.18
CA PRO A 44 -9.73 -23.05 4.95
C PRO A 44 -10.37 -24.13 4.08
N VAL A 45 -10.94 -23.77 2.93
CA VAL A 45 -11.54 -24.71 1.97
C VAL A 45 -10.48 -25.24 1.02
N TYR A 46 -9.54 -24.38 0.62
CA TYR A 46 -8.45 -24.72 -0.30
C TYR A 46 -7.09 -24.60 0.41
N PRO A 47 -6.60 -25.65 1.10
CA PRO A 47 -5.40 -25.58 1.94
C PRO A 47 -4.09 -25.27 1.18
N ASN A 48 -4.08 -25.42 -0.16
CA ASN A 48 -2.95 -25.01 -1.00
C ASN A 48 -3.10 -23.58 -1.55
N SER A 49 -4.16 -22.86 -1.19
CA SER A 49 -4.47 -21.50 -1.67
C SER A 49 -4.17 -20.47 -0.60
N GLN A 50 -3.13 -19.68 -0.84
CA GLN A 50 -2.76 -18.55 0.01
C GLN A 50 -3.07 -17.23 -0.68
N ARG A 51 -3.57 -16.26 0.08
CA ARG A 51 -3.84 -14.90 -0.41
C ARG A 51 -2.98 -13.90 0.35
N LEU A 52 -2.14 -13.18 -0.38
CA LEU A 52 -1.40 -12.04 0.18
C LEU A 52 -2.27 -10.78 0.12
N TYR A 53 -2.49 -10.19 1.29
CA TYR A 53 -3.15 -8.91 1.44
C TYR A 53 -2.11 -7.82 1.69
N MET A 54 -2.24 -6.72 0.97
CA MET A 54 -1.46 -5.49 1.16
C MET A 54 -2.38 -4.40 1.70
N ARG A 55 -1.94 -3.69 2.73
CA ARG A 55 -2.76 -2.73 3.48
C ARG A 55 -2.03 -1.42 3.72
N PHE A 56 -2.74 -0.32 3.48
CA PHE A 56 -2.35 1.02 3.90
C PHE A 56 -3.29 1.49 5.01
N ALA A 57 -2.77 1.79 6.19
CA ALA A 57 -3.56 2.28 7.32
C ALA A 57 -3.36 3.80 7.51
N SER A 58 -4.45 4.55 7.65
CA SER A 58 -4.40 6.01 7.83
C SER A 58 -5.52 6.51 8.74
N GLY A 59 -5.20 7.50 9.59
CA GLY A 59 -6.22 8.28 10.30
C GLY A 59 -7.09 9.13 9.36
N SER A 60 -6.57 9.49 8.18
CA SER A 60 -7.25 10.31 7.18
C SER A 60 -7.84 9.45 6.07
N LEU A 61 -9.19 9.42 5.99
CA LEU A 61 -9.91 8.78 4.89
C LEU A 61 -9.62 9.44 3.55
N LYS A 62 -9.58 10.78 3.52
CA LYS A 62 -9.28 11.56 2.31
C LYS A 62 -7.94 11.15 1.70
N HIS A 63 -6.95 10.91 2.56
CA HIS A 63 -5.65 10.46 2.10
C HIS A 63 -5.67 9.06 1.48
N LEU A 64 -6.44 8.12 2.05
CA LEU A 64 -6.59 6.80 1.43
C LEU A 64 -7.39 6.85 0.13
N GLN A 65 -8.38 7.74 0.02
CA GLN A 65 -9.12 7.95 -1.22
C GLN A 65 -8.21 8.50 -2.32
N TRP A 66 -7.34 9.45 -1.98
CA TRP A 66 -6.31 9.98 -2.88
C TRP A 66 -5.31 8.89 -3.30
N ILE A 67 -4.77 8.11 -2.35
CA ILE A 67 -3.89 6.97 -2.69
C ILE A 67 -4.61 5.99 -3.62
N LYS A 68 -5.87 5.65 -3.30
CA LYS A 68 -6.67 4.71 -4.09
C LYS A 68 -6.86 5.21 -5.52
N SER A 69 -7.18 6.48 -5.73
CA SER A 69 -7.39 7.04 -7.08
C SER A 69 -6.10 7.04 -7.89
N HIS A 70 -4.96 7.38 -7.29
CA HIS A 70 -3.66 7.40 -7.96
C HIS A 70 -3.19 5.98 -8.31
N ILE A 71 -3.36 5.02 -7.39
CA ILE A 71 -3.11 3.60 -7.67
C ILE A 71 -3.98 3.10 -8.82
N LYS A 72 -5.27 3.45 -8.82
CA LYS A 72 -6.19 3.05 -9.87
C LYS A 72 -5.79 3.63 -11.23
N SER A 73 -5.43 4.91 -11.27
CA SER A 73 -5.03 5.60 -12.50
C SER A 73 -3.71 5.04 -13.06
N LEU A 74 -2.67 4.91 -12.24
CA LEU A 74 -1.33 4.55 -12.73
C LEU A 74 -1.11 3.04 -12.89
N PHE A 75 -1.76 2.21 -12.07
CA PHE A 75 -1.53 0.76 -12.07
C PHE A 75 -2.76 -0.04 -12.51
N SER A 76 -3.89 0.60 -12.80
CA SER A 76 -5.15 -0.07 -13.16
C SER A 76 -5.66 -1.06 -12.10
N VAL A 77 -5.26 -0.86 -10.84
CA VAL A 77 -5.58 -1.75 -9.72
C VAL A 77 -6.69 -1.15 -8.85
N GLU A 78 -7.73 -1.93 -8.56
CA GLU A 78 -8.81 -1.55 -7.66
C GLU A 78 -8.55 -2.00 -6.21
N GLY A 79 -8.85 -1.13 -5.24
CA GLY A 79 -8.70 -1.39 -3.82
C GLY A 79 -9.97 -1.09 -3.04
N TYR A 80 -10.10 -1.69 -1.86
CA TYR A 80 -11.26 -1.49 -0.98
C TYR A 80 -10.86 -0.76 0.29
N ILE A 81 -11.58 0.31 0.62
CA ILE A 81 -11.38 1.05 1.87
C ILE A 81 -12.40 0.56 2.90
N THR A 82 -11.94 0.24 4.10
CA THR A 82 -12.78 -0.10 5.23
C THR A 82 -12.43 0.74 6.46
N ARG A 83 -13.40 0.93 7.36
CA ARG A 83 -13.16 1.56 8.65
C ARG A 83 -12.77 0.49 9.66
N ILE A 84 -11.68 0.74 10.37
CA ILE A 84 -11.25 -0.04 11.54
C ILE A 84 -11.34 0.86 12.78
N THR A 85 -11.07 0.31 13.97
CA THR A 85 -11.41 0.95 15.26
C THR A 85 -11.03 2.44 15.34
N ARG A 86 -9.79 2.80 15.03
CA ARG A 86 -9.27 4.17 15.19
C ARG A 86 -8.79 4.82 13.90
N CYS A 87 -8.95 4.15 12.77
CA CYS A 87 -8.43 4.59 11.47
C CYS A 87 -9.16 3.90 10.32
N HIS A 88 -8.69 4.15 9.10
CA HIS A 88 -9.18 3.54 7.88
C HIS A 88 -8.08 2.68 7.29
N GLU A 89 -8.47 1.68 6.51
CA GLU A 89 -7.55 0.79 5.84
C GLU A 89 -7.93 0.61 4.38
N LEU A 90 -6.98 0.85 3.48
CA LEU A 90 -7.08 0.55 2.06
C LEU A 90 -6.41 -0.80 1.78
N ARG A 91 -7.19 -1.75 1.25
CA ARG A 91 -6.80 -3.15 1.07
C ARG A 91 -6.71 -3.52 -0.41
N TYR A 92 -5.68 -4.31 -0.73
CA TYR A 92 -5.50 -5.01 -2.00
C TYR A 92 -5.27 -6.50 -1.73
N ALA A 93 -5.73 -7.35 -2.65
CA ALA A 93 -5.63 -8.80 -2.56
C ALA A 93 -5.40 -9.44 -3.93
N LYS A 94 -4.95 -10.70 -3.97
CA LYS A 94 -4.83 -11.50 -5.20
C LYS A 94 -3.97 -10.79 -6.26
N THR A 95 -4.44 -10.72 -7.50
CA THR A 95 -3.77 -10.10 -8.65
C THR A 95 -3.45 -8.62 -8.40
N ALA A 96 -4.34 -7.89 -7.73
CA ALA A 96 -4.11 -6.49 -7.36
C ALA A 96 -2.85 -6.32 -6.49
N THR A 97 -2.68 -7.17 -5.48
CA THR A 97 -1.46 -7.17 -4.66
C THR A 97 -0.23 -7.50 -5.50
N LYS A 98 -0.31 -8.52 -6.37
CA LYS A 98 0.82 -8.93 -7.22
C LYS A 98 1.28 -7.80 -8.15
N THR A 99 0.34 -7.15 -8.85
CA THR A 99 0.61 -6.02 -9.73
C THR A 99 1.29 -4.87 -8.97
N LEU A 100 0.76 -4.52 -7.78
CA LEU A 100 1.35 -3.44 -6.97
C LEU A 100 2.73 -3.79 -6.44
N LEU A 101 2.97 -5.04 -6.03
CA LEU A 101 4.29 -5.46 -5.56
C LEU A 101 5.33 -5.37 -6.68
N GLN A 102 5.00 -5.80 -7.90
CA GLN A 102 5.88 -5.68 -9.05
C GLN A 102 6.19 -4.20 -9.38
N ALA A 103 5.20 -3.32 -9.27
CA ALA A 103 5.36 -1.89 -9.54
C ALA A 103 6.18 -1.15 -8.47
N ILE A 104 5.97 -1.47 -7.19
CA ILE A 104 6.57 -0.75 -6.05
C ILE A 104 7.95 -1.31 -5.69
N TYR A 105 8.17 -2.61 -5.89
CA TYR A 105 9.42 -3.32 -5.61
C TYR A 105 10.14 -3.73 -6.91
N TYR A 106 10.10 -2.84 -7.91
CA TYR A 106 10.56 -3.07 -9.29
C TYR A 106 12.04 -3.47 -9.45
N ASN A 107 12.88 -3.19 -8.45
CA ASN A 107 14.30 -3.57 -8.45
C ASN A 107 14.68 -4.22 -7.11
N LYS A 108 15.57 -5.22 -7.14
CA LYS A 108 16.13 -5.87 -5.95
C LYS A 108 16.85 -4.90 -5.02
N ASN A 109 17.38 -3.81 -5.57
CA ASN A 109 18.16 -2.80 -4.85
C ASN A 109 17.32 -1.64 -4.29
N VAL A 110 15.99 -1.60 -4.50
CA VAL A 110 15.19 -0.53 -3.88
C VAL A 110 15.22 -0.66 -2.36
N PRO A 111 15.38 0.46 -1.61
CA PRO A 111 15.39 0.42 -0.15
C PRO A 111 14.11 -0.21 0.39
N CYS A 112 14.22 -1.16 1.31
CA CYS A 112 13.03 -1.70 1.94
C CYS A 112 13.34 -2.41 3.25
N LEU A 113 12.32 -2.60 4.08
CA LEU A 113 12.45 -3.45 5.26
C LEU A 113 12.66 -4.91 4.86
N LYS A 114 13.82 -5.49 5.25
CA LYS A 114 14.19 -6.89 4.95
C LYS A 114 13.08 -7.90 5.30
N ARG A 115 12.39 -7.70 6.42
CA ARG A 115 11.25 -8.55 6.83
C ARG A 115 10.09 -8.55 5.83
N LYS A 116 9.79 -7.41 5.21
CA LYS A 116 8.72 -7.26 4.22
C LYS A 116 9.16 -7.81 2.87
N ARG A 117 10.41 -7.55 2.48
CA ARG A 117 11.03 -8.13 1.27
C ARG A 117 10.94 -9.66 1.27
N LYS A 118 11.35 -10.32 2.35
CA LYS A 118 11.32 -11.78 2.47
C LYS A 118 9.92 -12.36 2.21
N LEU A 119 8.88 -11.72 2.76
CA LEU A 119 7.50 -12.12 2.52
C LEU A 119 7.09 -11.90 1.07
N ILE A 120 7.43 -10.75 0.48
CA ILE A 120 7.08 -10.42 -0.91
C ILE A 120 7.69 -11.44 -1.88
N GLU A 121 8.96 -11.79 -1.69
CA GLU A 121 9.67 -12.74 -2.55
C GLU A 121 9.02 -14.14 -2.53
N GLN A 122 8.46 -14.57 -1.39
CA GLN A 122 7.72 -15.83 -1.31
C GLN A 122 6.45 -15.86 -2.18
N PHE A 123 5.88 -14.69 -2.52
CA PHE A 123 4.62 -14.58 -3.28
C PHE A 123 4.80 -14.06 -4.73
N LEU A 124 6.01 -13.59 -5.07
CA LEU A 124 6.34 -13.18 -6.44
C LEU A 124 7.04 -14.27 -7.26
N ASN A 125 7.63 -15.26 -6.59
CA ASN A 125 8.27 -16.42 -7.20
C ASN A 125 7.26 -17.42 -7.76
#